data_AF-A0A645H9I1-F1
#
_entry.id   AF-A0A645H9I1-F1
#
_cell.length_a   1.000
_cell.length_b   1.000
_cell.length_c   1.000
_cell.angle_alpha   90.00
_cell.angle_beta   90.00
_cell.angle_gamma   90.00
#
_symmetry.space_group_name_H-M   'P 1'
#
loop_
_entity.id
_entity.type
_entity.pdbx_description
1 polymer ?
#
loop_
_entity_poly.entity_id
_entity_poly.type
_entity_poly.pdbx_seq_one_letter_code
_entity_poly.pdbx_strand_id
1 'polypeptide(L)'
;MTEKEDQSAEHEANRQKEIEAVKPVIAALKAEGWYFGSHTWGHINLAKKSLGTVQADTKKWADEVGSIVGPTDIFFYPHGARPDGDDVDHTGPIFQYLQAQGFRIFCSVGVSSYSKIKTDTCAVICDRMHPDGTTLRGSRSRYLQFYDAKDIIDLTVRPNRPYDFSK
;
A
#
# COMPACT_ATOMS: atom_id res chain seq x y z
N MET A 1 -7.41 14.78 14.14
CA MET A 1 -8.28 14.20 15.17
C MET A 1 -8.15 12.70 15.01
N THR A 2 -7.47 12.00 15.92
CA THR A 2 -7.57 10.54 15.99
C THR A 2 -8.96 10.27 16.56
N GLU A 3 -9.84 9.65 15.77
CA GLU A 3 -11.08 9.11 16.31
C GLU A 3 -10.70 8.20 17.48
N LYS A 4 -11.34 8.42 18.64
CA LYS A 4 -11.17 7.50 19.78
C LYS A 4 -11.75 6.16 19.34
N GLU A 5 -10.91 5.16 19.33
CA GLU A 5 -11.30 3.79 19.04
C GLU A 5 -12.40 3.35 20.03
N ASP A 6 -13.50 2.82 19.51
CA ASP A 6 -14.59 2.29 20.31
C ASP A 6 -14.09 1.01 20.99
N GLN A 7 -13.93 1.04 22.31
CA GLN A 7 -13.46 -0.10 23.11
C GLN A 7 -14.62 -0.82 23.80
N SER A 8 -15.85 -0.64 23.33
CA SER A 8 -17.01 -1.34 23.88
C SER A 8 -16.92 -2.86 23.66
N ALA A 9 -17.55 -3.62 24.55
CA ALA A 9 -17.64 -5.08 24.39
C ALA A 9 -18.40 -5.48 23.12
N GLU A 10 -19.35 -4.64 22.67
CA GLU A 10 -20.07 -4.85 21.42
C GLU A 10 -19.16 -4.66 20.21
N HIS A 11 -18.33 -3.61 20.20
CA HIS A 11 -17.33 -3.39 19.17
C HIS A 11 -16.36 -4.57 19.09
N GLU A 12 -15.81 -5.01 20.22
CA GLU A 12 -14.89 -6.16 20.25
C GLU A 12 -15.58 -7.46 19.80
N ALA A 13 -16.82 -7.71 20.20
CA ALA A 13 -17.58 -8.87 19.74
C ALA A 13 -17.80 -8.84 18.21
N ASN A 14 -18.06 -7.67 17.63
CA ASN A 14 -18.20 -7.51 16.19
C ASN A 14 -16.86 -7.69 15.48
N ARG A 15 -15.78 -7.10 16.00
CA ARG A 15 -14.42 -7.28 15.49
C ARG A 15 -14.00 -8.75 15.47
N GLN A 16 -14.29 -9.52 16.52
CA GLN A 16 -14.00 -10.96 16.55
C GLN A 16 -14.82 -11.73 15.49
N LYS A 17 -16.10 -11.37 15.27
CA LYS A 17 -16.90 -11.97 14.20
C LYS A 17 -16.31 -11.67 12.81
N GLU A 18 -15.83 -10.45 12.58
CA GLU A 18 -15.17 -10.06 11.32
C GLU A 18 -13.87 -10.84 11.10
N ILE A 19 -13.07 -11.02 12.16
CA ILE A 19 -11.84 -11.82 12.13
C ILE A 19 -12.15 -13.28 11.74
N GLU A 20 -13.15 -13.90 12.36
CA GLU A 20 -13.53 -15.29 12.00
C GLU A 20 -14.08 -15.37 10.57
N ALA A 21 -14.87 -14.39 10.14
CA ALA A 21 -15.45 -14.36 8.81
C ALA A 21 -14.40 -14.17 7.70
N VAL A 22 -13.30 -13.44 7.95
CA VAL A 22 -12.28 -13.17 6.94
C VAL A 22 -11.26 -14.31 6.77
N LYS A 23 -11.05 -15.15 7.79
CA LYS A 23 -10.14 -16.31 7.72
C LYS A 23 -10.32 -17.20 6.48
N PRO A 24 -11.54 -17.67 6.10
CA PRO A 24 -11.72 -18.46 4.90
C PRO A 24 -11.37 -17.70 3.62
N VAL A 25 -11.60 -16.38 3.57
CA VAL A 25 -11.21 -15.53 2.44
C VAL A 25 -9.69 -15.45 2.32
N ILE A 26 -8.98 -15.23 3.43
CA ILE A 26 -7.51 -15.24 3.46
C ILE A 26 -6.96 -16.59 2.99
N ALA A 27 -7.55 -17.69 3.46
CA ALA A 27 -7.14 -19.04 3.06
C ALA A 27 -7.34 -19.28 1.56
N ALA A 28 -8.49 -18.87 1.01
CA ALA A 28 -8.78 -18.99 -0.43
C ALA A 28 -7.79 -18.16 -1.27
N LEU A 29 -7.56 -16.90 -0.89
CA LEU A 29 -6.59 -16.03 -1.56
C LEU A 29 -5.18 -16.67 -1.56
N LYS A 30 -4.73 -17.19 -0.41
CA LYS A 30 -3.43 -17.88 -0.34
C LYS A 30 -3.39 -19.15 -1.20
N ALA A 31 -4.46 -19.94 -1.22
CA ALA A 31 -4.54 -21.17 -2.02
C ALA A 31 -4.47 -20.87 -3.53
N GLU A 32 -4.94 -19.70 -3.96
CA GLU A 32 -4.84 -19.20 -5.34
C GLU A 32 -3.51 -18.49 -5.65
N GLY A 33 -2.60 -18.42 -4.68
CA GLY A 33 -1.27 -17.82 -4.86
C GLY A 33 -1.21 -16.30 -4.64
N TRP A 34 -2.24 -15.70 -4.04
CA TRP A 34 -2.19 -14.29 -3.65
C TRP A 34 -1.22 -14.08 -2.49
N TYR A 35 -0.53 -12.94 -2.53
CA TYR A 35 0.39 -12.50 -1.49
C TYR A 35 -0.14 -11.21 -0.84
N PHE A 36 -0.09 -11.14 0.48
CA PHE A 36 -0.52 -9.97 1.24
C PHE A 36 0.65 -9.01 1.43
N GLY A 37 0.40 -7.71 1.31
CA GLY A 37 1.39 -6.66 1.62
C GLY A 37 0.82 -5.69 2.64
N SER A 38 1.69 -5.04 3.42
CA SER A 38 1.28 -3.99 4.35
C SER A 38 1.10 -2.68 3.62
N HIS A 39 0.00 -1.97 3.90
CA HIS A 39 -0.21 -0.59 3.46
C HIS A 39 -0.38 0.34 4.68
N THR A 40 0.39 0.07 5.75
CA THR A 40 0.19 0.61 7.11
C THR A 40 -1.14 0.17 7.73
N TRP A 41 -1.35 0.43 9.01
CA TRP A 41 -2.65 0.24 9.65
C TRP A 41 -3.59 1.43 9.36
N GLY A 42 -3.12 2.65 9.62
CA GLY A 42 -3.94 3.86 9.53
C GLY A 42 -3.84 4.63 8.21
N HIS A 43 -3.30 4.02 7.15
CA HIS A 43 -3.01 4.69 5.87
C HIS A 43 -2.19 5.98 6.05
N ILE A 44 -1.17 5.94 6.91
CA ILE A 44 -0.40 7.12 7.33
C ILE A 44 0.60 7.56 6.25
N ASN A 45 0.81 8.87 6.11
CA ASN A 45 1.85 9.41 5.24
C ASN A 45 3.21 9.40 5.97
N LEU A 46 4.10 8.44 5.68
CA LEU A 46 5.35 8.24 6.40
C LEU A 46 6.29 9.45 6.32
N ALA A 47 6.30 10.16 5.20
CA ALA A 47 7.10 11.38 5.00
C ALA A 47 6.70 12.55 5.93
N LYS A 48 5.52 12.47 6.57
CA LYS A 48 4.97 13.50 7.46
C LYS A 48 4.81 13.04 8.91
N LYS A 49 5.31 11.85 9.26
CA LYS A 49 5.15 11.26 10.60
C LYS A 49 6.49 11.04 11.26
N SER A 50 6.50 11.11 12.60
CA SER A 50 7.67 10.77 13.40
C SER A 50 7.87 9.25 13.43
N LEU A 51 9.11 8.81 13.70
CA LEU A 51 9.42 7.40 13.89
C LEU A 51 8.50 6.73 14.92
N GLY A 52 8.27 7.36 16.07
CA GLY A 52 7.37 6.81 17.11
C GLY A 52 5.92 6.62 16.63
N THR A 53 5.43 7.50 15.74
CA THR A 53 4.10 7.31 15.15
C THR A 53 4.07 6.11 14.21
N VAL A 54 5.11 5.97 13.38
CA VAL A 54 5.24 4.82 12.47
C VAL A 54 5.37 3.51 13.27
N GLN A 55 6.13 3.51 14.37
CA GLN A 55 6.26 2.33 15.24
C GLN A 55 4.92 1.89 15.84
N ALA A 56 4.13 2.84 16.35
CA ALA A 56 2.81 2.55 16.90
C ALA A 56 1.85 2.00 15.82
N ASP A 57 1.86 2.59 14.63
CA ASP A 57 1.03 2.14 13.50
C ASP A 57 1.44 0.74 13.00
N THR A 58 2.74 0.51 12.80
CA THR A 58 3.28 -0.80 12.38
C THR A 58 2.99 -1.88 13.42
N LYS A 59 3.08 -1.56 14.72
CA LYS A 59 2.69 -2.50 15.78
C LYS A 59 1.22 -2.86 15.67
N LYS A 60 0.35 -1.87 15.49
CA LYS A 60 -1.10 -2.10 15.36
C LYS A 60 -1.42 -2.93 14.12
N TRP A 61 -0.74 -2.67 13.00
CA TRP A 61 -0.84 -3.50 11.80
C TRP A 61 -0.45 -4.97 12.09
N ALA A 62 0.67 -5.19 12.79
CA ALA A 62 1.14 -6.52 13.12
C ALA A 62 0.18 -7.27 14.05
N ASP A 63 -0.34 -6.59 15.08
CA ASP A 63 -1.26 -7.18 16.05
C ASP A 63 -2.61 -7.56 15.41
N GLU A 64 -3.13 -6.73 14.50
CA GLU A 64 -4.50 -6.89 13.98
C GLU A 64 -4.57 -7.60 12.62
N VAL A 65 -3.68 -7.26 11.70
CA VAL A 65 -3.71 -7.75 10.32
C VAL A 65 -2.64 -8.81 10.12
N GLY A 66 -1.39 -8.50 10.50
CA GLY A 66 -0.25 -9.41 10.37
C GLY A 66 -0.49 -10.75 11.10
N SER A 67 -1.15 -10.72 12.26
CA SER A 67 -1.49 -11.90 13.04
C SER A 67 -2.42 -12.89 12.33
N ILE A 68 -3.23 -12.44 11.36
CA ILE A 68 -4.16 -13.28 10.60
C ILE A 68 -3.69 -13.55 9.16
N VAL A 69 -2.98 -12.62 8.52
CA VAL A 69 -2.44 -12.82 7.16
C VAL A 69 -1.07 -13.51 7.16
N GLY A 70 -0.35 -13.52 8.28
CA GLY A 70 0.96 -14.15 8.43
C GLY A 70 2.13 -13.29 7.92
N PRO A 71 3.33 -13.89 7.78
CA PRO A 71 4.53 -13.17 7.36
C PRO A 71 4.32 -12.37 6.07
N THR A 72 4.81 -11.13 6.05
CA THR A 72 4.58 -10.18 4.97
C THR A 72 5.84 -9.38 4.70
N ASP A 73 6.40 -9.56 3.51
CA ASP A 73 7.69 -8.97 3.14
C ASP A 73 7.53 -7.71 2.27
N ILE A 74 6.31 -7.40 1.82
CA ILE A 74 6.03 -6.28 0.91
C ILE A 74 5.36 -5.15 1.68
N PHE A 75 5.92 -3.95 1.56
CA PHE A 75 5.39 -2.72 2.13
C PHE A 75 5.04 -1.73 1.02
N PHE A 76 3.79 -1.29 0.99
CA PHE A 76 3.29 -0.25 0.10
C PHE A 76 3.24 1.08 0.85
N TYR A 77 3.97 2.10 0.42
CA TYR A 77 3.88 3.42 1.03
C TYR A 77 2.51 4.06 0.72
N PRO A 78 1.68 4.39 1.73
CA PRO A 78 0.48 5.19 1.51
C PRO A 78 0.81 6.49 0.79
N HIS A 79 -0.01 6.82 -0.20
CA HIS A 79 0.18 7.99 -1.08
C HIS A 79 1.50 7.98 -1.88
N GLY A 80 2.24 6.87 -1.93
CA GLY A 80 3.60 6.84 -2.48
C GLY A 80 4.62 7.63 -1.66
N ALA A 81 4.29 8.00 -0.43
CA ALA A 81 5.10 8.90 0.39
C ALA A 81 6.28 8.18 1.04
N ARG A 82 7.41 8.17 0.33
CA ARG A 82 8.69 7.61 0.82
C ARG A 82 9.18 8.40 2.04
N PRO A 83 9.55 7.75 3.16
CA PRO A 83 10.06 8.45 4.34
C PRO A 83 11.40 9.17 4.07
N ASP A 84 12.20 8.62 3.16
CA ASP A 84 13.53 9.14 2.78
C ASP A 84 13.45 10.09 1.56
N GLY A 85 12.25 10.41 1.08
CA GLY A 85 12.05 11.20 -0.13
C GLY A 85 12.67 10.54 -1.37
N ASP A 86 13.46 11.32 -2.11
CA ASP A 86 14.18 10.87 -3.31
C ASP A 86 15.56 10.24 -3.00
N ASP A 87 15.95 10.15 -1.72
CA ASP A 87 17.20 9.46 -1.34
C ASP A 87 17.03 7.94 -1.47
N VAL A 88 17.60 7.42 -2.56
CA VAL A 88 17.60 6.01 -2.91
C VAL A 88 18.89 5.30 -2.51
N ASP A 89 19.87 6.02 -1.96
CA ASP A 89 21.20 5.53 -1.62
C ASP A 89 21.34 5.25 -0.12
N HIS A 90 20.80 6.13 0.73
CA HIS A 90 20.89 6.01 2.17
C HIS A 90 19.52 5.79 2.80
N THR A 91 19.44 4.91 3.79
CA THR A 91 18.23 4.63 4.54
C THR A 91 18.09 5.54 5.75
N GLY A 92 16.92 6.16 5.88
CA GLY A 92 16.56 6.89 7.07
C GLY A 92 16.07 5.96 8.20
N PRO A 93 15.89 6.50 9.42
CA PRO A 93 15.54 5.70 10.59
C PRO A 93 14.17 5.01 10.46
N ILE A 94 13.22 5.61 9.74
CA ILE A 94 11.90 5.01 9.48
C ILE A 94 12.05 3.78 8.57
N PHE A 95 12.83 3.89 7.50
CA PHE A 95 13.09 2.77 6.60
C PHE A 95 13.76 1.61 7.34
N GLN A 96 14.83 1.91 8.07
CA GLN A 96 15.58 0.93 8.86
C GLN A 96 14.69 0.21 9.88
N TYR A 97 13.80 0.95 10.56
CA TYR A 97 12.83 0.35 11.46
C TYR A 97 11.87 -0.61 10.74
N LEU A 98 11.27 -0.20 9.63
CA LEU A 98 10.36 -1.04 8.86
C LEU A 98 11.08 -2.29 8.33
N GLN A 99 12.31 -2.14 7.87
CA GLN A 99 13.14 -3.29 7.52
C GLN A 99 13.38 -4.18 8.75
N ALA A 100 13.70 -3.65 9.92
CA ALA A 100 13.84 -4.48 11.12
C ALA A 100 12.57 -5.28 11.48
N GLN A 101 11.38 -4.85 11.03
CA GLN A 101 10.11 -5.58 11.23
C GLN A 101 9.86 -6.72 10.23
N GLY A 102 10.72 -6.90 9.22
CA GLY A 102 10.63 -8.00 8.25
C GLY A 102 10.40 -7.58 6.79
N PHE A 103 10.02 -6.32 6.53
CA PHE A 103 9.75 -5.86 5.15
C PHE A 103 11.01 -5.81 4.28
N ARG A 104 10.97 -6.46 3.11
CA ARG A 104 12.09 -6.57 2.15
C ARG A 104 11.87 -5.75 0.89
N ILE A 105 10.62 -5.60 0.47
CA ILE A 105 10.24 -4.93 -0.77
C ILE A 105 9.39 -3.71 -0.42
N PHE A 106 9.82 -2.53 -0.86
CA PHE A 106 9.19 -1.26 -0.55
C PHE A 106 8.70 -0.58 -1.82
N CYS A 107 7.39 -0.40 -1.92
CA CYS A 107 6.73 0.03 -3.14
C CYS A 107 6.15 1.45 -2.98
N SER A 108 6.69 2.37 -3.76
CA SER A 108 6.20 3.73 -3.94
C SER A 108 5.23 3.82 -5.13
N VAL A 109 4.69 5.01 -5.38
CA VAL A 109 3.95 5.33 -6.60
C VAL A 109 4.84 6.16 -7.50
N GLY A 110 4.94 5.78 -8.77
CA GLY A 110 5.73 6.48 -9.79
C GLY A 110 5.04 6.47 -11.14
N VAL A 111 5.67 7.14 -12.11
CA VAL A 111 5.14 7.32 -13.47
C VAL A 111 5.92 6.53 -14.54
N SER A 112 6.94 5.79 -14.11
CA SER A 112 7.77 4.92 -14.95
C SER A 112 8.17 3.67 -14.16
N SER A 113 8.66 2.65 -14.87
CA SER A 113 9.21 1.45 -14.24
C SER A 113 10.52 1.80 -13.53
N TYR A 114 10.55 1.69 -12.21
CA TYR A 114 11.75 1.90 -11.38
C TYR A 114 11.87 0.79 -10.35
N SER A 115 13.07 0.23 -10.22
CA SER A 115 13.43 -0.70 -9.15
C SER A 115 14.92 -0.59 -8.84
N LYS A 116 15.28 -0.66 -7.56
CA LYS A 116 16.66 -0.63 -7.10
C LYS A 116 16.81 -1.46 -5.83
N ILE A 117 17.91 -2.18 -5.70
CA ILE A 117 18.36 -2.69 -4.40
C ILE A 117 19.16 -1.57 -3.73
N LYS A 118 18.79 -1.17 -2.50
CA LYS A 118 19.53 -0.09 -1.81
C LYS A 118 20.99 -0.49 -1.59
N THR A 119 21.88 0.50 -1.49
CA THR A 119 23.32 0.26 -1.42
C THR A 119 23.80 -0.08 -0.01
N ASP A 120 23.08 0.40 1.00
CA ASP A 120 23.37 0.23 2.42
C ASP A 120 22.61 -0.95 3.07
N THR A 121 21.66 -1.55 2.35
CA THR A 121 20.84 -2.67 2.83
C THR A 121 20.44 -3.60 1.68
N CYS A 122 19.99 -4.83 1.95
CA CYS A 122 19.48 -5.74 0.91
C CYS A 122 18.03 -5.50 0.49
N ALA A 123 17.42 -4.37 0.89
CA ALA A 123 16.02 -4.09 0.56
C ALA A 123 15.85 -3.64 -0.90
N VAL A 124 14.75 -4.07 -1.51
CA VAL A 124 14.32 -3.62 -2.83
C VAL A 124 13.38 -2.45 -2.66
N ILE A 125 13.64 -1.34 -3.36
CA ILE A 125 12.68 -0.27 -3.57
C ILE A 125 12.18 -0.32 -5.01
N CYS A 126 10.90 -0.06 -5.23
CA CYS A 126 10.34 0.04 -6.56
C CYS A 126 9.19 1.05 -6.64
N ASP A 127 8.92 1.55 -7.84
CA ASP A 127 7.70 2.29 -8.12
C ASP A 127 6.64 1.40 -8.73
N ARG A 128 5.39 1.76 -8.45
CA ARG A 128 4.21 1.19 -9.09
C ARG A 128 3.45 2.29 -9.79
N MET A 129 2.94 1.95 -10.97
CA MET A 129 1.95 2.77 -11.67
C MET A 129 0.56 2.47 -11.10
N HIS A 130 -0.26 3.50 -10.86
CA HIS A 130 -1.61 3.36 -10.32
C HIS A 130 -2.70 3.47 -11.42
N PRO A 131 -3.22 2.34 -11.93
CA PRO A 131 -4.38 2.37 -12.82
C PRO A 131 -5.62 2.73 -12.01
N ASP A 132 -6.18 3.91 -12.21
CA ASP A 132 -7.40 4.37 -11.56
C ASP A 132 -8.28 5.20 -12.50
N GLY A 133 -9.46 5.60 -12.04
CA GLY A 133 -10.39 6.37 -12.86
C GLY A 133 -9.86 7.74 -13.32
N THR A 134 -8.83 8.29 -12.67
CA THR A 134 -8.16 9.53 -13.05
C THR A 134 -7.13 9.26 -14.14
N THR A 135 -6.25 8.28 -13.95
CA THR A 135 -5.21 7.95 -14.94
C THR A 135 -5.79 7.38 -16.23
N LEU A 136 -6.88 6.61 -16.14
CA LEU A 136 -7.62 6.13 -17.31
C LEU A 136 -8.29 7.25 -18.12
N ARG A 137 -8.57 8.41 -17.50
CA ARG A 137 -9.21 9.55 -18.18
C ARG A 137 -8.25 10.58 -18.72
N GLY A 138 -7.06 10.74 -18.13
CA GLY A 138 -6.19 11.88 -18.44
C GLY A 138 -4.69 11.58 -18.39
N SER A 139 -4.29 10.31 -18.48
CA SER A 139 -2.89 9.92 -18.50
C SER A 139 -2.64 8.74 -19.45
N ARG A 140 -3.42 8.60 -20.53
CA ARG A 140 -3.32 7.51 -21.50
C ARG A 140 -1.89 7.41 -22.05
N SER A 141 -1.24 8.52 -22.38
CA SER A 141 0.13 8.52 -22.91
C SER A 141 1.13 7.75 -22.03
N ARG A 142 0.97 7.80 -20.70
CA ARG A 142 1.86 7.11 -19.74
C ARG A 142 1.63 5.59 -19.72
N TYR A 143 0.40 5.14 -20.01
CA TYR A 143 0.00 3.75 -19.89
C TYR A 143 0.01 2.98 -21.22
N LEU A 144 0.23 3.65 -22.36
CA LEU A 144 0.32 3.00 -23.68
C LEU A 144 1.37 1.88 -23.76
N GLN A 145 2.37 1.90 -22.88
CA GLN A 145 3.34 0.81 -22.74
C GLN A 145 2.76 -0.49 -22.16
N PHE A 146 1.55 -0.45 -21.60
CA PHE A 146 0.84 -1.58 -20.99
C PHE A 146 -0.51 -1.85 -21.65
N TYR A 147 -1.33 -0.81 -21.82
CA TYR A 147 -2.67 -0.89 -22.39
C TYR A 147 -3.13 0.48 -22.91
N ASP A 148 -4.11 0.50 -23.81
CA ASP A 148 -4.78 1.74 -24.20
C ASP A 148 -5.99 2.00 -23.30
N ALA A 149 -5.94 3.10 -22.53
CA ALA A 149 -7.02 3.50 -21.64
C ALA A 149 -8.36 3.70 -22.38
N LYS A 150 -8.33 4.12 -23.65
CA LYS A 150 -9.50 4.33 -24.50
C LYS A 150 -10.26 3.03 -24.76
N ASP A 151 -9.53 1.92 -24.84
CA ASP A 151 -10.11 0.62 -25.20
C ASP A 151 -10.72 -0.11 -23.99
N ILE A 152 -10.31 0.27 -22.78
CA ILE A 152 -10.70 -0.44 -21.55
C ILE A 152 -11.68 0.33 -20.67
N ILE A 153 -11.75 1.65 -20.76
CA ILE A 153 -12.66 2.44 -19.93
C ILE A 153 -14.06 2.50 -20.55
N ASP A 154 -15.01 1.83 -19.91
CA ASP A 154 -16.42 2.02 -20.22
C ASP A 154 -16.92 3.31 -19.55
N LEU A 155 -17.09 4.37 -20.32
CA LEU A 155 -17.58 5.67 -19.82
C LEU A 155 -19.09 5.68 -19.57
N THR A 156 -19.85 4.74 -20.14
CA THR A 156 -21.32 4.71 -20.06
C THR A 156 -21.82 4.26 -18.69
N VAL A 157 -21.04 3.39 -18.02
CA VAL A 157 -21.35 2.86 -16.68
C VAL A 157 -20.61 3.58 -15.55
N ARG A 158 -19.95 4.72 -15.85
CA ARG A 158 -19.13 5.48 -14.89
C ARG A 158 -19.67 6.89 -14.69
N PRO A 159 -19.35 7.56 -13.58
CA PRO A 159 -19.71 8.96 -13.38
C PRO A 159 -19.23 9.83 -14.55
N ASN A 160 -20.10 10.74 -15.01
CA ASN A 160 -19.78 11.69 -16.06
C ASN A 160 -18.74 12.70 -15.53
N ARG A 161 -17.48 12.51 -15.94
CA ARG A 161 -16.33 13.33 -15.55
C ARG A 161 -15.49 13.66 -16.79
N PRO A 162 -14.82 14.81 -16.82
CA PRO A 162 -13.92 15.17 -17.92
C PRO A 162 -12.89 14.08 -18.21
N TYR A 163 -12.56 13.90 -19.47
CA TYR A 163 -11.52 13.00 -19.95
C TYR A 163 -10.81 13.62 -21.16
N ASP A 164 -9.57 13.23 -21.36
CA ASP A 164 -8.69 13.69 -22.43
C ASP A 164 -7.75 12.54 -22.82
N PHE A 165 -8.12 11.80 -23.87
CA PHE A 165 -7.32 10.68 -24.40
C PHE A 165 -6.12 11.12 -25.26
N SER A 166 -5.92 12.44 -25.43
CA SER A 166 -4.68 12.95 -26.03
C SER A 166 -3.53 13.02 -25.03
N LYS A 167 -3.84 12.97 -23.72
CA LYS A 167 -2.88 13.03 -22.61
C LYS A 167 -2.45 11.67 -22.11
#